data_AF-A0A8T3YDH5-F1
#
_entry.id   AF-A0A8T3YDH5-F1
#
_cell.length_a   1.000
_cell.length_b   1.000
_cell.length_c   1.000
_cell.angle_alpha   90.00
_cell.angle_beta   90.00
_cell.angle_gamma   90.00
#
_symmetry.space_group_name_H-M   'P 1'
#
loop_
_entity.id
_entity.type
_entity.pdbx_description
1 polymer ?
#
loop_
_entity_poly.entity_id
_entity_poly.type
_entity_poly.pdbx_seq_one_letter_code
_entity_poly.pdbx_strand_id
1 'polypeptide(L)' 'MEKERVIEYAAIAAALVILAVGIISATSMPGAAKPYTQGQFQQAMDSQLPDKCQTPPGYTDAKWREHMGHHPELYQECL' A
#
# COMPACT_ATOMS: atom_id res chain seq x y z
N MET A 1 -12.65 -5.85 -43.28
CA MET A 1 -12.04 -5.34 -42.03
C MET A 1 -10.91 -6.28 -41.69
N GLU A 2 -9.68 -5.83 -41.92
CA GLU A 2 -8.47 -6.66 -41.94
C GLU A 2 -8.11 -7.14 -40.53
N LYS A 3 -7.77 -8.42 -40.38
CA LYS A 3 -7.52 -9.09 -39.09
C LYS A 3 -6.56 -8.33 -38.17
N GLU A 4 -5.63 -7.57 -38.73
CA GLU A 4 -4.67 -6.74 -38.00
C GLU A 4 -5.35 -5.66 -37.16
N ARG A 5 -6.36 -4.99 -37.71
CA ARG A 5 -7.14 -3.98 -36.97
C ARG A 5 -7.93 -4.62 -35.83
N VAL A 6 -8.41 -5.85 -36.01
CA VAL A 6 -9.12 -6.60 -34.96
C VAL A 6 -8.19 -6.91 -33.78
N ILE A 7 -6.94 -7.28 -34.06
CA ILE A 7 -5.93 -7.55 -33.02
C ILE A 7 -5.56 -6.26 -32.28
N GLU A 8 -5.35 -5.14 -33.00
CA GLU A 8 -5.08 -3.84 -32.39
C GLU A 8 -6.23 -3.37 -31.48
N TYR A 9 -7.48 -3.45 -31.96
CA TYR A 9 -8.64 -3.08 -31.14
C TYR A 9 -8.80 -4.00 -29.92
N ALA A 10 -8.52 -5.30 -30.06
CA ALA A 10 -8.55 -6.22 -28.93
C ALA A 10 -7.48 -5.88 -27.87
N ALA A 11 -6.27 -5.52 -28.29
CA ALA A 11 -5.20 -5.11 -27.40
C ALA A 11 -5.53 -3.80 -26.66
N ILE A 12 -6.06 -2.80 -27.37
CA ILE A 12 -6.50 -1.54 -26.78
C ILE A 12 -7.64 -1.77 -25.78
N ALA A 13 -8.63 -2.59 -26.14
CA ALA A 13 -9.73 -2.94 -25.25
C ALA A 13 -9.23 -3.64 -23.98
N ALA A 14 -8.29 -4.59 -24.09
CA ALA A 14 -7.69 -5.25 -22.95
C ALA A 14 -6.93 -4.28 -22.05
N ALA A 15 -6.14 -3.36 -22.62
CA ALA A 15 -5.42 -2.34 -21.86
C ALA A 15 -6.39 -1.40 -21.11
N LEU A 16 -7.49 -0.99 -21.73
CA LEU A 16 -8.51 -0.15 -21.10
C LEU A 16 -9.22 -0.88 -19.96
N VAL A 17 -9.49 -2.18 -20.11
CA VAL A 17 -10.06 -2.99 -19.02
C VAL A 17 -9.10 -3.10 -17.85
N ILE A 18 -7.81 -3.35 -18.09
CA ILE A 18 -6.79 -3.41 -17.04
C ILE A 18 -6.70 -2.07 -16.30
N LEU A 19 -6.69 -0.96 -17.05
CA LEU A 19 -6.67 0.39 -16.49
C LEU A 19 -7.92 0.65 -15.62
N ALA A 20 -9.11 0.30 -16.12
CA ALA A 20 -10.36 0.47 -15.38
C ALA A 20 -10.38 -0.33 -14.08
N VAL A 21 -9.92 -1.59 -14.10
CA VAL A 21 -9.81 -2.44 -12.90
C VAL A 21 -8.83 -1.84 -11.88
N GLY A 22 -7.70 -1.29 -12.34
CA GLY A 22 -6.74 -0.61 -11.47
C GLY A 22 -7.35 0.61 -10.76
N ILE A 23 -8.09 1.45 -11.50
CA ILE A 23 -8.77 2.63 -10.93
C ILE A 23 -9.83 2.22 -9.92
N ILE A 24 -10.70 1.27 -10.26
CA ILE A 24 -11.75 0.79 -9.36
C ILE A 24 -11.15 0.23 -8.06
N SER A 25 -10.07 -0.55 -8.17
CA SER A 25 -9.36 -1.11 -7.02
C SER A 25 -8.77 -0.03 -6.11
N ALA A 26 -8.19 1.02 -6.68
CA ALA A 26 -7.67 2.16 -5.90
C ALA A 26 -8.77 2.94 -5.17
N THR A 27 -9.96 3.06 -5.76
CA THR A 27 -11.08 3.80 -5.14
C THR A 27 -11.94 2.99 -4.18
N SER A 28 -11.84 1.65 -4.21
CA SER A 28 -12.68 0.76 -3.40
C SER A 28 -12.05 0.37 -2.06
N MET A 29 -10.80 0.80 -1.79
CA MET A 29 -10.16 0.58 -0.48
C MET A 29 -10.87 1.39 0.62
N PRO A 30 -11.52 0.73 1.59
CA PRO A 30 -12.13 1.41 2.73
C PRO A 30 -11.03 2.10 3.54
N GLY A 31 -11.02 3.44 3.55
CA GLY A 31 -10.03 4.23 4.31
C GLY A 31 -9.17 5.17 3.46
N ALA A 32 -9.11 5.00 2.13
CA ALA A 32 -8.28 5.84 1.27
C ALA A 32 -8.68 7.33 1.24
N ALA A 33 -9.92 7.67 1.62
CA ALA A 33 -10.46 9.03 1.53
C ALA A 33 -10.77 9.69 2.89
N LYS A 34 -10.56 9.01 4.02
CA LYS A 34 -10.82 9.62 5.33
C LYS A 34 -9.51 10.21 5.86
N PRO A 35 -9.43 11.54 6.08
CA PRO A 35 -8.28 12.10 6.78
C PRO A 35 -8.17 11.44 8.15
N TYR A 36 -6.96 10.98 8.49
CA TYR A 36 -6.68 10.45 9.81
C TYR A 36 -7.00 11.53 10.84
N THR A 37 -7.87 11.20 11.78
CA THR A 37 -8.15 12.09 12.92
C THR A 37 -6.96 12.09 13.88
N GLN A 38 -6.80 13.17 14.65
CA GLN A 38 -5.79 13.23 15.71
C GLN A 38 -5.87 12.04 16.68
N GLY A 39 -7.08 11.56 16.99
CA GLY A 39 -7.28 10.40 17.85
C GLY A 39 -6.75 9.10 17.25
N GLN A 40 -6.86 8.91 15.94
CA GLN A 40 -6.30 7.74 15.25
C GLN A 40 -4.77 7.80 15.19
N PHE A 41 -4.21 9.00 15.00
CA PHE A 41 -2.77 9.20 15.09
C PHE A 41 -2.25 8.85 16.48
N GLN A 42 -2.88 9.39 17.53
CA GLN A 42 -2.49 9.09 18.90
C GLN A 42 -2.63 7.61 19.23
N GLN A 43 -3.72 6.96 18.82
CA GLN A 43 -3.91 5.52 19.01
C GLN A 43 -2.81 4.70 18.33
N ALA A 44 -2.36 5.10 17.14
CA ALA A 44 -1.24 4.45 16.47
C ALA A 44 0.08 4.63 17.24
N MET A 45 0.34 5.83 17.77
CA MET A 45 1.52 6.09 18.61
C MET A 45 1.47 5.28 19.91
N ASP A 46 0.31 5.21 20.56
CA ASP A 46 0.10 4.44 21.81
C ASP A 46 0.23 2.92 21.58
N SER A 47 0.02 2.46 20.34
CA SER A 47 0.14 1.04 19.98
C SER A 47 1.58 0.60 19.68
N GLN A 48 2.53 1.53 19.68
CA GLN A 48 3.93 1.20 19.51
C GLN A 48 4.47 0.43 20.71
N LEU A 49 5.38 -0.50 20.46
CA LEU A 49 6.09 -1.17 21.53
C LEU A 49 7.00 -0.18 22.27
N PRO A 50 7.21 -0.36 23.59
CA PRO A 50 8.17 0.45 24.34
C PRO A 50 9.56 0.47 23.71
N ASP A 51 9.96 -0.67 23.12
CA ASP A 51 11.11 -0.77 22.23
C ASP A 51 10.65 -0.87 20.79
N LYS A 52 10.72 0.25 20.07
CA LYS A 52 10.31 0.36 18.66
C LYS A 52 11.21 -0.44 17.70
N CYS A 53 12.42 -0.83 18.13
CA CYS A 53 13.31 -1.67 17.33
C CYS A 53 12.97 -3.15 17.44
N GLN A 54 12.18 -3.54 18.46
CA GLN A 54 11.74 -4.92 18.65
C GLN A 54 10.67 -5.30 17.62
N THR A 55 10.84 -6.46 16.98
CA THR A 55 9.83 -7.02 16.08
C THR A 55 8.52 -7.29 16.85
N PRO A 56 7.39 -6.72 16.41
CA PRO A 56 6.12 -6.91 17.09
C PRO A 56 5.53 -8.30 16.82
N PRO A 57 4.67 -8.80 17.74
CA PRO A 57 3.94 -10.05 17.51
C PRO A 57 3.17 -10.02 16.18
N GLY A 58 3.30 -11.10 15.39
CA GLY A 58 2.67 -11.22 14.07
C GLY A 58 3.53 -10.73 12.90
N TYR A 59 4.69 -10.12 13.17
CA TYR A 59 5.71 -9.83 12.16
C TYR A 59 6.85 -10.84 12.22
N THR A 60 7.54 -11.03 11.08
CA THR A 60 8.88 -11.61 11.05
C THR A 60 9.90 -10.49 11.06
N ASP A 61 11.13 -10.76 11.54
CA ASP A 61 12.20 -9.75 11.58
C ASP A 61 12.49 -9.14 10.20
N ALA A 62 12.42 -9.96 9.14
CA ALA A 62 12.60 -9.48 7.77
C ALA A 62 11.52 -8.49 7.34
N LYS A 63 10.25 -8.79 7.64
CA LYS A 63 9.12 -7.90 7.33
C LYS A 63 9.16 -6.64 8.18
N TRP A 64 9.60 -6.75 9.43
CA TRP A 64 9.74 -5.60 10.32
C TRP A 64 10.87 -4.67 9.86
N ARG A 65 12.01 -5.24 9.44
CA ARG A 65 13.11 -4.48 8.84
C ARG A 65 12.69 -3.74 7.57
N GLU A 66 11.93 -4.39 6.69
CA GLU A 66 11.37 -3.75 5.50
C GLU A 66 10.44 -2.59 5.87
N HIS A 67 9.52 -2.81 6.83
CA HIS A 67 8.63 -1.77 7.32
C HIS A 67 9.38 -0.56 7.90
N MET A 68 10.35 -0.80 8.79
CA MET A 68 11.18 0.26 9.36
C MET A 68 11.93 1.05 8.28
N GLY A 69 12.37 0.38 7.21
CA GLY A 69 13.04 1.00 6.07
C GLY A 69 12.19 2.01 5.29
N HIS A 70 10.86 1.92 5.39
CA HIS A 70 9.94 2.90 4.80
C HIS A 70 9.77 4.17 5.66
N HIS A 71 10.21 4.13 6.93
CA HIS A 71 10.02 5.19 7.93
C HIS A 71 11.35 5.54 8.65
N PRO A 72 12.40 5.95 7.91
CA PRO A 72 13.72 6.21 8.49
C PRO A 72 13.71 7.32 9.55
N GLU A 73 12.79 8.28 9.48
CA GLU A 73 12.62 9.32 10.50
C GLU A 73 12.20 8.78 11.88
N LEU A 74 11.60 7.59 11.91
CA LEU A 74 11.16 6.94 13.15
C LEU A 74 12.12 5.84 13.62
N TYR A 75 12.85 5.19 12.71
CA TYR A 75 13.62 3.98 13.02
C TYR A 75 15.09 4.06 12.62
N GLN A 76 15.66 5.25 12.47
CA GLN A 76 17.06 5.44 12.07
C GLN A 76 18.04 4.70 12.98
N GLU A 77 17.73 4.57 14.27
CA GLU A 77 18.56 3.84 15.24
C GLU A 77 18.37 2.32 15.23
N CYS A 78 17.33 1.82 14.54
CA CYS A 78 16.97 0.41 14.52
C CYS A 78 17.50 -0.35 13.29
N LEU A 79 18.05 0.36 12.30
CA LEU A 79 18.48 -0.17 11.00
C LEU A 79 19.99 -0.09 10.77
#